data_AF-A0A359H1P7-F1
#
_entry.id   AF-A0A359H1P7-F1
#
_cell.length_a   1.000
_cell.length_b   1.000
_cell.length_c   1.000
_cell.angle_alpha   90.00
_cell.angle_beta   90.00
_cell.angle_gamma   90.00
#
_symmetry.space_group_name_H-M   'P 1'
#
loop_
_entity.id
_entity.type
_entity.pdbx_description
1 polymer ?
#
loop_
_entity_poly.entity_id
_entity_poly.type
_entity_poly.pdbx_seq_one_letter_code
_entity_poly.pdbx_strand_id
1 'polypeptide(L)'
;MKFLWIAILSILLAIGTKQSAYITLPLSFLLIFYLLIRKKCVKRFFLRSWLLIVLTFAFASFQFIQNMIQTNSLIGMNWKPTEQYTTFEQLQQKIIYVIPRYIYQFIGIEGLPRAITPAVMQFKADFFKAILNPLELDLEKKIFLQPGFDQMETFQYNSYPLLSEDTAWFGPMAFLLIPLAVILTFFSKNKLRRNYCLFSFVYSVIYFCLVFLQRPGWDPYQGRYFILGLYPLIPIVSILIPKQKILQKIISTVLITCSVVLIFNTLLKNDTKPIITAKSQNDFIHQKIDPLPESTFLQFFIKKTLYKITYPSGFENLRRYIYGQKYYDQLFYTNNISVKDIEFVNNIIPDGTPIIVMIQNNPLEYALFGINRSRSLYPIIDLDEASPGYFIVSNVIEITLTPNMRLIETNGNFSIYFIEPG
;
A
#
# COMPACT_ATOMS: atom_id res chain seq x y z
N MET A 1 19.90 -7.18 26.21
CA MET A 1 20.64 -6.00 25.67
C MET A 1 20.79 -6.07 24.18
N LYS A 2 21.53 -7.00 23.57
CA LYS A 2 21.71 -7.09 22.09
C LYS A 2 20.41 -6.88 21.28
N PHE A 3 19.33 -7.61 21.59
CA PHE A 3 18.04 -7.46 20.90
C PHE A 3 17.38 -6.09 21.06
N LEU A 4 17.60 -5.40 22.19
CA LEU A 4 17.05 -4.05 22.41
C LEU A 4 17.72 -3.03 21.48
N TRP A 5 19.01 -3.22 21.19
CA TRP A 5 19.76 -2.33 20.30
C TRP A 5 19.30 -2.48 18.86
N ILE A 6 19.10 -3.73 18.42
CA ILE A 6 18.57 -4.02 17.10
C ILE A 6 17.15 -3.44 16.97
N ALA A 7 16.30 -3.59 17.98
CA ALA A 7 14.97 -3.00 17.98
C ALA A 7 14.99 -1.47 17.89
N ILE A 8 15.88 -0.81 18.65
CA ILE A 8 16.05 0.66 18.59
C ILE A 8 16.57 1.11 17.22
N LEU A 9 17.56 0.39 16.67
CA LEU A 9 18.07 0.67 15.33
C LEU A 9 16.96 0.55 14.28
N SER A 10 16.14 -0.50 14.33
CA SER A 10 14.99 -0.67 13.43
C SER A 10 14.01 0.51 13.51
N ILE A 11 13.74 1.04 14.71
CA ILE A 11 12.88 2.20 14.89
C ILE A 11 13.53 3.47 14.31
N LEU A 12 14.82 3.68 14.55
CA LEU A 12 15.56 4.84 14.03
C LEU A 12 15.63 4.83 12.49
N LEU A 13 15.83 3.67 11.89
CA LEU A 13 15.76 3.48 10.43
C LEU A 13 14.35 3.74 9.89
N ALA A 14 13.30 3.23 10.56
CA ALA A 14 11.92 3.48 10.16
C ALA A 14 11.58 4.98 10.19
N ILE A 15 12.06 5.69 11.21
CA ILE A 15 11.90 7.14 11.35
C ILE A 15 12.64 7.90 10.24
N GLY A 16 13.86 7.47 9.89
CA GLY A 16 14.63 8.07 8.80
C GLY A 16 14.07 7.81 7.40
N THR A 17 13.11 6.90 7.26
CA THR A 17 12.55 6.52 5.94
C THR A 17 11.11 6.96 5.76
N LYS A 18 10.30 7.01 6.82
CA LYS A 18 8.86 7.27 6.69
C LYS A 18 8.30 8.06 7.86
N GLN A 19 7.63 9.17 7.57
CA GLN A 19 6.99 10.02 8.59
C GLN A 19 5.95 9.28 9.45
N SER A 20 5.25 8.28 8.90
CA SER A 20 4.29 7.50 9.70
C SER A 20 4.93 6.71 10.85
N ALA A 21 6.25 6.49 10.81
CA ALA A 21 6.98 5.85 11.91
C ALA A 21 6.98 6.72 13.18
N TYR A 22 6.83 8.05 13.08
CA TYR A 22 6.73 8.94 14.24
C TYR A 22 5.56 8.56 15.18
N ILE A 23 4.48 7.99 14.63
CA ILE A 23 3.32 7.53 15.41
C ILE A 23 3.72 6.42 16.40
N THR A 24 4.73 5.62 16.06
CA THR A 24 5.20 4.52 16.93
C THR A 24 6.08 5.01 18.09
N LEU A 25 6.60 6.25 18.04
CA LEU A 25 7.61 6.73 18.99
C LEU A 25 7.14 6.76 20.44
N PRO A 26 5.97 7.35 20.79
CA PRO A 26 5.57 7.48 22.19
C PRO A 26 5.51 6.11 22.89
N LEU A 27 4.88 5.13 22.23
CA LEU A 27 4.73 3.77 22.74
C LEU A 27 6.07 3.02 22.80
N SER A 28 6.86 3.11 21.74
CA SER A 28 8.15 2.43 21.68
C SER A 28 9.13 2.99 22.71
N PHE A 29 9.14 4.31 22.91
CA PHE A 29 9.96 4.98 23.91
C PHE A 29 9.60 4.51 25.32
N LEU A 30 8.31 4.51 25.68
CA LEU A 30 7.84 4.02 26.98
C LEU A 30 8.25 2.56 27.21
N LEU A 31 8.15 1.70 26.21
CA LEU A 31 8.56 0.30 26.29
C LEU A 31 10.07 0.16 26.52
N ILE A 32 10.87 0.86 25.72
CA ILE A 32 12.34 0.84 25.82
C ILE A 32 12.75 1.32 27.22
N PHE A 33 12.18 2.44 27.68
CA PHE A 33 12.46 3.01 28.98
C PHE A 33 12.09 2.05 30.12
N TYR A 34 10.89 1.47 30.07
CA TYR A 34 10.45 0.45 31.02
C TYR A 34 11.40 -0.75 31.07
N LEU A 35 11.84 -1.27 29.91
CA LEU A 35 12.77 -2.39 29.83
C LEU A 35 14.16 -2.03 30.38
N LEU A 36 14.65 -0.83 30.12
CA LEU A 36 15.95 -0.35 30.61
C LEU A 36 15.98 -0.24 32.13
N ILE A 37 14.92 0.30 32.74
CA ILE A 37 14.75 0.39 34.20
C ILE A 37 14.63 -1.01 34.80
N ARG A 38 13.69 -1.82 34.29
CA ARG A 38 13.40 -3.15 34.83
C ARG A 38 14.62 -4.08 34.79
N LYS A 39 15.47 -3.95 33.78
CA LYS A 39 16.69 -4.75 33.62
C LYS A 39 17.93 -4.09 34.25
N LYS A 40 17.80 -2.94 34.92
CA LYS A 40 18.92 -2.16 35.49
C LYS A 40 20.08 -1.95 34.51
N CYS A 41 19.73 -1.69 33.24
CA CYS A 41 20.68 -1.64 32.14
C CYS A 41 20.96 -0.22 31.61
N VAL A 42 20.39 0.82 32.24
CA VAL A 42 20.47 2.22 31.79
C VAL A 42 21.93 2.67 31.55
N LYS A 43 22.82 2.52 32.54
CA LYS A 43 24.24 2.92 32.41
C LYS A 43 24.95 2.18 31.27
N ARG A 44 24.76 0.85 31.19
CA ARG A 44 25.35 0.01 30.13
C ARG A 44 24.79 0.33 28.74
N PHE A 45 23.54 0.80 28.69
CA PHE A 45 22.92 1.26 27.44
C PHE A 45 23.65 2.49 26.92
N PHE A 46 23.68 3.58 27.69
CA PHE A 46 24.32 4.83 27.27
C PHE A 46 25.80 4.68 26.91
N LEU A 47 26.56 3.89 27.66
CA LEU A 47 27.99 3.64 27.38
C LEU A 47 28.26 3.05 26.00
N ARG A 48 27.31 2.30 25.43
CA ARG A 48 27.49 1.66 24.13
C ARG A 48 26.77 2.40 23.00
N SER A 49 26.06 3.50 23.30
CA SER A 49 25.05 4.12 22.39
C SER A 49 25.66 4.85 21.22
N TRP A 50 26.96 5.11 21.29
CA TRP A 50 27.74 5.67 20.19
C TRP A 50 27.55 4.88 18.89
N LEU A 51 27.47 3.54 18.94
CA LEU A 51 27.27 2.73 17.74
C LEU A 51 25.89 2.94 17.11
N LEU A 52 24.84 3.12 17.91
CA LEU A 52 23.50 3.46 17.40
C LEU A 52 23.50 4.83 16.74
N ILE A 53 24.19 5.80 17.32
CA ILE A 53 24.31 7.15 16.77
C ILE A 53 25.00 7.08 15.40
N VAL A 54 26.14 6.41 15.31
CA VAL A 54 26.89 6.24 14.04
C VAL A 54 26.01 5.58 12.98
N LEU A 55 25.32 4.49 13.31
CA LEU A 55 24.44 3.80 12.37
C LEU A 55 23.23 4.66 11.96
N THR A 56 22.69 5.45 12.88
CA THR A 56 21.58 6.37 12.56
C THR A 56 22.04 7.46 11.60
N PHE A 57 23.21 8.04 11.82
CA PHE A 57 23.78 9.00 10.88
C PHE A 57 24.09 8.35 9.52
N ALA A 58 24.61 7.12 9.49
CA ALA A 58 24.93 6.45 8.24
C ALA A 58 23.69 6.11 7.40
N PHE A 59 22.58 5.71 8.03
CA PHE A 59 21.45 5.12 7.32
C PHE A 59 20.14 5.93 7.36
N ALA A 60 19.95 6.79 8.36
CA ALA A 60 18.69 7.53 8.54
C ALA A 60 18.82 9.03 8.25
N SER A 61 20.04 9.59 8.21
CA SER A 61 20.25 11.05 8.09
C SER A 61 19.85 11.62 6.73
N PHE A 62 19.93 10.83 5.66
CA PHE A 62 19.72 11.29 4.28
C PHE A 62 18.39 12.03 4.11
N GLN A 63 17.28 11.45 4.59
CA GLN A 63 15.96 12.08 4.48
C GLN A 63 15.87 13.38 5.27
N PHE A 64 16.48 13.44 6.46
CA PHE A 64 16.49 14.65 7.28
C PHE A 64 17.28 15.78 6.61
N ILE A 65 18.43 15.45 6.01
CA ILE A 65 19.26 16.39 5.25
C ILE A 65 18.48 16.88 4.03
N GLN A 66 17.87 15.97 3.27
CA GLN A 66 17.06 16.31 2.11
C GLN A 66 15.89 17.22 2.50
N ASN A 67 15.15 16.90 3.56
CA ASN A 67 14.05 17.71 4.06
C ASN A 67 14.51 19.11 4.48
N MET A 68 15.65 19.22 5.18
CA MET A 68 16.21 20.51 5.56
C MET A 68 16.56 21.37 4.34
N ILE A 69 17.17 20.78 3.31
CA ILE A 69 17.55 21.50 2.09
C ILE A 69 16.31 21.95 1.32
N GLN A 70 15.31 21.09 1.17
CA GLN A 70 14.15 21.33 0.29
C GLN A 70 13.02 22.14 0.96
N THR A 71 12.84 21.99 2.27
CA THR A 71 11.67 22.53 2.99
C THR A 71 12.02 23.40 4.19
N ASN A 72 13.31 23.64 4.45
CA ASN A 72 13.80 24.33 5.66
C ASN A 72 13.26 23.71 6.98
N SER A 73 12.94 22.42 6.96
CA SER A 73 12.33 21.70 8.08
C SER A 73 12.95 20.31 8.20
N LEU A 74 13.27 19.87 9.41
CA LEU A 74 13.81 18.53 9.67
C LEU A 74 12.79 17.44 9.32
N ILE A 75 11.51 17.71 9.60
CA ILE A 75 10.42 16.74 9.42
C ILE A 75 9.95 16.73 7.95
N GLY A 76 10.28 17.77 7.18
CA GLY A 76 9.75 17.99 5.83
C GLY A 76 8.60 18.99 5.84
N MET A 77 7.64 18.82 4.93
CA MET A 77 6.46 19.69 4.82
C MET A 77 5.78 19.91 6.17
N ASN A 78 5.32 21.15 6.41
CA ASN A 78 4.62 21.56 7.61
C ASN A 78 3.41 20.64 7.84
N TRP A 79 3.56 19.69 8.76
CA TRP A 79 2.49 18.82 9.22
C TRP A 79 1.43 19.71 9.88
N LYS A 80 0.39 20.06 9.12
CA LYS A 80 -0.84 20.58 9.70
C LYS A 80 -1.74 19.37 9.98
N PRO A 81 -1.99 19.00 11.27
CA PRO A 81 -3.10 18.13 11.58
C PRO A 81 -4.30 18.74 10.87
N THR A 82 -5.05 17.94 10.12
CA THR A 82 -6.15 18.51 9.36
C THR A 82 -7.13 19.12 10.35
N GLU A 83 -7.20 20.45 10.39
CA GLU A 83 -8.07 21.25 11.27
C GLU A 83 -9.58 21.05 10.97
N GLN A 84 -9.93 19.97 10.27
CA GLN A 84 -11.26 19.70 9.74
C GLN A 84 -12.30 19.31 10.80
N TYR A 85 -11.88 18.78 11.95
CA TYR A 85 -12.80 18.29 12.99
C TYR A 85 -12.42 18.87 14.34
N THR A 86 -12.94 20.06 14.64
CA THR A 86 -12.60 20.82 15.85
C THR A 86 -13.62 20.66 16.97
N THR A 87 -14.82 20.12 16.68
CA THR A 87 -15.88 19.94 17.68
C THR A 87 -16.03 18.49 18.14
N PHE A 88 -16.51 18.31 19.38
CA PHE A 88 -16.78 16.99 19.96
C PHE A 88 -17.84 16.19 19.17
N GLU A 89 -18.88 16.88 18.69
CA GLU A 89 -19.95 16.26 17.88
C GLU A 89 -19.41 15.72 16.55
N GLN A 90 -18.56 16.49 15.87
CA GLN A 90 -17.89 16.03 14.64
C GLN A 90 -16.99 14.82 14.91
N LEU A 91 -16.28 14.80 16.04
CA LEU A 91 -15.45 13.65 16.44
C LEU A 91 -16.30 12.41 16.70
N GLN A 92 -17.44 12.56 17.40
CA GLN A 92 -18.37 11.47 17.66
C GLN A 92 -18.94 10.89 16.35
N GLN A 93 -19.38 11.76 15.44
CA GLN A 93 -19.88 11.33 14.13
C GLN A 93 -18.78 10.65 13.30
N LYS A 94 -17.55 11.18 13.33
CA LYS A 94 -16.39 10.52 12.70
C LYS A 94 -16.18 9.11 13.26
N ILE A 95 -16.24 8.93 14.58
CA ILE A 95 -16.11 7.60 15.23
C ILE A 95 -17.18 6.65 14.68
N ILE A 96 -18.44 7.09 14.64
CA ILE A 96 -19.59 6.29 14.21
C ILE A 96 -19.47 5.82 12.75
N TYR A 97 -18.97 6.65 11.84
CA TYR A 97 -18.86 6.28 10.43
C TYR A 97 -17.53 5.62 10.07
N VAL A 98 -16.41 6.09 10.62
CA VAL A 98 -15.07 5.70 10.16
C VAL A 98 -14.59 4.40 10.83
N ILE A 99 -14.88 4.19 12.12
CA ILE A 99 -14.46 2.94 12.79
C ILE A 99 -15.11 1.71 12.16
N PRO A 100 -16.43 1.67 11.89
CA PRO A 100 -17.03 0.53 11.21
C PRO A 100 -16.46 0.29 9.82
N ARG A 101 -16.09 1.33 9.07
CA ARG A 101 -15.38 1.18 7.79
C ARG A 101 -14.01 0.52 7.98
N TYR A 102 -13.24 0.92 8.99
CA TYR A 102 -11.97 0.25 9.32
C TYR A 102 -12.17 -1.20 9.77
N ILE A 103 -13.20 -1.51 10.54
CA ILE A 103 -13.53 -2.88 10.95
C ILE A 103 -13.94 -3.71 9.72
N TYR A 104 -14.76 -3.14 8.83
CA TYR A 104 -15.11 -3.77 7.57
C TYR A 104 -13.85 -4.11 6.79
N GLN A 105 -12.93 -3.16 6.62
CA GLN A 105 -11.72 -3.38 5.84
C GLN A 105 -10.69 -4.28 6.54
N PHE A 106 -10.68 -4.31 7.89
CA PHE A 106 -9.89 -5.25 8.66
C PHE A 106 -10.24 -6.71 8.36
N ILE A 107 -11.52 -6.99 8.06
CA ILE A 107 -11.97 -8.27 7.51
C ILE A 107 -11.59 -8.33 6.02
N GLY A 108 -10.29 -8.43 5.79
CA GLY A 108 -9.70 -8.44 4.46
C GLY A 108 -10.07 -9.71 3.69
N ILE A 109 -10.37 -9.56 2.41
CA ILE A 109 -10.59 -10.68 1.47
C ILE A 109 -9.53 -10.72 0.38
N GLU A 110 -8.51 -9.87 0.51
CA GLU A 110 -7.42 -9.73 -0.45
C GLU A 110 -6.62 -11.05 -0.54
N GLY A 111 -6.27 -11.43 -1.77
CA GLY A 111 -5.52 -12.66 -2.04
C GLY A 111 -6.35 -13.95 -2.09
N LEU A 112 -7.66 -13.90 -1.78
CA LEU A 112 -8.57 -15.03 -2.01
C LEU A 112 -8.71 -15.33 -3.52
N PRO A 113 -8.94 -16.60 -3.90
CA PRO A 113 -9.26 -16.95 -5.28
C PRO A 113 -10.49 -16.17 -5.77
N ARG A 114 -10.39 -15.57 -6.97
CA ARG A 114 -11.49 -14.81 -7.59
C ARG A 114 -12.80 -15.59 -7.76
N ALA A 115 -12.74 -16.93 -7.80
CA ALA A 115 -13.93 -17.78 -7.83
C ALA A 115 -14.80 -17.65 -6.57
N ILE A 116 -14.20 -17.34 -5.41
CA ILE A 116 -14.92 -17.23 -4.14
C ILE A 116 -15.06 -15.77 -3.66
N THR A 117 -14.20 -14.87 -4.13
CA THR A 117 -14.20 -13.45 -3.71
C THR A 117 -15.57 -12.77 -3.82
N PRO A 118 -16.34 -12.88 -4.93
CA PRO A 118 -17.64 -12.22 -5.04
C PRO A 118 -18.64 -12.68 -3.98
N ALA A 119 -18.71 -14.00 -3.75
CA ALA A 119 -19.63 -14.58 -2.77
C ALA A 119 -19.27 -14.16 -1.34
N VAL A 120 -17.97 -14.20 -0.99
CA VAL A 120 -17.49 -13.78 0.34
C VAL A 120 -17.71 -12.28 0.55
N MET A 121 -17.46 -11.46 -0.48
CA MET A 121 -17.68 -10.01 -0.43
C MET A 121 -19.15 -9.67 -0.21
N GLN A 122 -20.05 -10.32 -0.96
CA GLN A 122 -21.49 -10.14 -0.81
C GLN A 122 -21.96 -10.55 0.59
N PHE A 123 -21.53 -11.72 1.07
CA PHE A 123 -21.85 -12.17 2.43
C PHE A 123 -21.37 -11.18 3.50
N LYS A 124 -20.15 -10.67 3.36
CA LYS A 124 -19.58 -9.66 4.26
C LYS A 124 -20.37 -8.35 4.22
N ALA A 125 -20.76 -7.89 3.03
CA ALA A 125 -21.58 -6.70 2.86
C ALA A 125 -22.95 -6.84 3.52
N ASP A 126 -23.63 -7.97 3.28
CA ASP A 126 -24.95 -8.27 3.82
C ASP A 126 -24.91 -8.38 5.34
N PHE A 127 -23.88 -9.00 5.90
CA PHE A 127 -23.66 -9.08 7.36
C PHE A 127 -23.54 -7.69 7.99
N PHE A 128 -22.75 -6.79 7.42
CA PHE A 128 -22.61 -5.43 7.95
C PHE A 128 -23.87 -4.60 7.77
N LYS A 129 -24.53 -4.70 6.61
CA LYS A 129 -25.82 -4.03 6.36
C LYS A 129 -26.89 -4.50 7.34
N ALA A 130 -26.96 -5.80 7.64
CA ALA A 130 -27.91 -6.34 8.61
C ALA A 130 -27.71 -5.78 10.02
N ILE A 131 -26.46 -5.49 10.42
CA ILE A 131 -26.13 -4.93 11.73
C ILE A 131 -26.33 -3.41 11.76
N LEU A 132 -25.98 -2.70 10.69
CA LEU A 132 -25.89 -1.24 10.68
C LEU A 132 -27.13 -0.53 10.14
N ASN A 133 -27.87 -1.14 9.20
CA ASN A 133 -29.10 -0.55 8.66
C ASN A 133 -30.18 -0.30 9.73
N PRO A 134 -30.41 -1.20 10.72
CA PRO A 134 -31.35 -0.93 11.81
C PRO A 134 -30.98 0.28 12.68
N LEU A 135 -29.71 0.72 12.63
CA LEU A 135 -29.19 1.89 13.33
C LEU A 135 -29.21 3.16 12.44
N GLU A 136 -29.79 3.07 11.23
CA GLU A 136 -29.77 4.14 10.20
C GLU A 136 -28.35 4.56 9.79
N LEU A 137 -27.37 3.66 9.99
CA LEU A 137 -25.96 3.89 9.69
C LEU A 137 -25.59 3.33 8.31
N ASP A 138 -25.65 4.20 7.31
CA ASP A 138 -25.14 3.92 5.98
C ASP A 138 -23.66 4.31 5.85
N LEU A 139 -22.79 3.31 5.81
CA LEU A 139 -21.35 3.51 5.69
C LEU A 139 -20.91 4.04 4.31
N GLU A 140 -21.74 3.96 3.27
CA GLU A 140 -21.41 4.46 1.93
C GLU A 140 -21.64 5.97 1.78
N LYS A 141 -22.22 6.62 2.81
CA LYS A 141 -22.37 8.09 2.85
C LYS A 141 -21.03 8.80 2.65
N LYS A 142 -21.00 9.82 1.78
CA LYS A 142 -19.80 10.62 1.44
C LYS A 142 -19.46 11.64 2.54
N ILE A 143 -19.25 11.18 3.75
CA ILE A 143 -18.90 11.96 4.94
C ILE A 143 -17.63 11.43 5.57
N PHE A 144 -16.89 12.32 6.23
CA PHE A 144 -15.60 12.03 6.87
C PHE A 144 -14.62 11.35 5.89
N LEU A 145 -14.41 11.96 4.73
CA LEU A 145 -13.43 11.52 3.70
C LEU A 145 -12.13 12.32 3.83
N GLN A 146 -11.05 11.82 3.23
CA GLN A 146 -9.78 12.55 3.18
C GLN A 146 -9.88 13.82 2.30
N PRO A 147 -9.21 14.95 2.64
CA PRO A 147 -9.16 16.13 1.78
C PRO A 147 -8.51 15.79 0.43
N GLY A 148 -9.08 16.33 -0.67
CA GLY A 148 -8.59 16.04 -2.02
C GLY A 148 -8.95 14.64 -2.52
N PHE A 149 -9.98 14.00 -1.94
CA PHE A 149 -10.41 12.67 -2.34
C PHE A 149 -10.93 12.64 -3.78
N ASP A 150 -10.58 11.58 -4.49
CA ASP A 150 -11.19 11.24 -5.77
C ASP A 150 -12.52 10.51 -5.55
N GLN A 151 -13.47 10.64 -6.49
CA GLN A 151 -14.76 9.93 -6.39
C GLN A 151 -14.60 8.40 -6.28
N MET A 152 -13.50 7.85 -6.79
CA MET A 152 -13.17 6.43 -6.69
C MET A 152 -12.70 6.00 -5.30
N GLU A 153 -12.42 6.93 -4.39
CA GLU A 153 -11.89 6.67 -3.04
C GLU A 153 -12.99 6.60 -1.97
N THR A 154 -14.25 6.72 -2.37
CA THR A 154 -15.39 6.59 -1.46
C THR A 154 -15.51 5.16 -0.93
N PHE A 155 -15.94 5.02 0.33
CA PHE A 155 -16.25 3.71 0.89
C PHE A 155 -17.43 3.08 0.15
N GLN A 156 -17.27 1.83 -0.27
CA GLN A 156 -18.31 1.02 -0.87
C GLN A 156 -18.17 -0.39 -0.32
N TYR A 157 -19.29 -1.03 0.02
CA TYR A 157 -19.28 -2.40 0.52
C TYR A 157 -18.74 -3.39 -0.53
N ASN A 158 -19.13 -3.17 -1.79
CA ASN A 158 -18.83 -4.06 -2.91
C ASN A 158 -17.64 -3.58 -3.76
N SER A 159 -16.79 -2.70 -3.23
CA SER A 159 -15.54 -2.38 -3.91
C SER A 159 -14.59 -3.57 -3.83
N TYR A 160 -14.08 -4.00 -4.99
CA TYR A 160 -13.02 -4.99 -5.02
C TYR A 160 -11.74 -4.36 -4.51
N PRO A 161 -11.18 -4.83 -3.38
CA PRO A 161 -9.91 -4.32 -2.90
C PRO A 161 -8.83 -4.73 -3.92
N LEU A 162 -8.25 -3.73 -4.57
CA LEU A 162 -7.10 -3.96 -5.44
C LEU A 162 -5.96 -4.52 -4.58
N LEU A 163 -5.31 -5.59 -5.03
CA LEU A 163 -4.17 -6.14 -4.32
C LEU A 163 -2.90 -5.36 -4.71
N SER A 164 -2.79 -4.13 -4.20
CA SER A 164 -1.59 -3.29 -4.34
C SER A 164 -0.94 -3.00 -3.00
N GLU A 165 0.32 -2.55 -3.02
CA GLU A 165 1.01 -2.10 -1.82
C GLU A 165 0.26 -0.97 -1.08
N ASP A 166 -0.43 -0.11 -1.83
CA ASP A 166 -1.13 1.04 -1.27
C ASP A 166 -2.52 0.71 -0.73
N THR A 167 -3.23 -0.24 -1.35
CA THR A 167 -4.66 -0.52 -1.06
C THR A 167 -4.88 -1.84 -0.34
N ALA A 168 -3.89 -2.73 -0.27
CA ALA A 168 -4.01 -3.97 0.48
C ALA A 168 -3.99 -3.71 1.99
N TRP A 169 -4.89 -4.39 2.69
CA TRP A 169 -4.91 -4.40 4.16
C TRP A 169 -4.21 -5.66 4.67
N PHE A 170 -4.83 -6.37 5.61
CA PHE A 170 -4.20 -7.46 6.33
C PHE A 170 -4.49 -8.84 5.73
N GLY A 171 -5.43 -8.91 4.79
CA GLY A 171 -5.94 -10.15 4.23
C GLY A 171 -6.75 -10.99 5.22
N PRO A 172 -7.29 -12.13 4.76
CA PRO A 172 -8.24 -12.95 5.51
C PRO A 172 -7.65 -13.58 6.78
N MET A 173 -6.35 -13.89 6.76
CA MET A 173 -5.70 -14.58 7.90
C MET A 173 -5.56 -13.70 9.13
N ALA A 174 -5.41 -12.39 8.98
CA ALA A 174 -5.26 -11.50 10.12
C ALA A 174 -6.53 -11.46 10.98
N PHE A 175 -7.70 -11.28 10.37
CA PHE A 175 -8.97 -11.30 11.07
C PHE A 175 -9.32 -12.67 11.64
N LEU A 176 -8.99 -13.76 10.95
CA LEU A 176 -9.28 -15.12 11.44
C LEU A 176 -8.39 -15.52 12.62
N LEU A 177 -7.10 -15.20 12.56
CA LEU A 177 -6.11 -15.72 13.52
C LEU A 177 -5.86 -14.78 14.70
N ILE A 178 -5.77 -13.46 14.48
CA ILE A 178 -5.34 -12.53 15.53
C ILE A 178 -6.38 -12.43 16.67
N PRO A 179 -7.67 -12.14 16.42
CA PRO A 179 -8.68 -12.06 17.48
C PRO A 179 -8.79 -13.36 18.28
N LEU A 180 -8.81 -14.51 17.60
CA LEU A 180 -8.87 -15.82 18.25
C LEU A 180 -7.63 -16.05 19.13
N ALA A 181 -6.43 -15.74 18.64
CA ALA A 181 -5.20 -15.88 19.38
C ALA A 181 -5.12 -14.96 20.61
N VAL A 182 -5.64 -13.73 20.49
CA VAL A 182 -5.73 -12.76 21.58
C VAL A 182 -6.66 -13.28 22.67
N ILE A 183 -7.88 -13.71 22.30
CA ILE A 183 -8.87 -14.28 23.23
C ILE A 183 -8.26 -15.47 23.98
N LEU A 184 -7.76 -16.48 23.26
CA LEU A 184 -7.18 -17.67 23.87
C LEU A 184 -5.97 -17.36 24.77
N THR A 185 -5.19 -16.33 24.43
CA THR A 185 -4.03 -15.93 25.23
C THR A 185 -4.43 -15.25 26.53
N PHE A 186 -5.49 -14.44 26.54
CA PHE A 186 -6.02 -13.85 27.78
C PHE A 186 -6.48 -14.92 28.77
N PHE A 187 -7.09 -16.00 28.27
CA PHE A 187 -7.51 -17.15 29.09
C PHE A 187 -6.39 -18.18 29.35
N SER A 188 -5.18 -17.94 28.86
CA SER A 188 -4.07 -18.87 29.06
C SER A 188 -3.54 -18.85 30.50
N LYS A 189 -3.10 -20.01 31.00
CA LYS A 189 -2.47 -20.15 32.33
C LYS A 189 -1.10 -19.46 32.42
N ASN A 190 -0.48 -19.12 31.29
CA ASN A 190 0.87 -18.54 31.26
C ASN A 190 0.83 -17.02 31.49
N LYS A 191 1.17 -16.59 32.70
CA LYS A 191 1.20 -15.17 33.10
C LYS A 191 2.08 -14.30 32.20
N LEU A 192 3.24 -14.81 31.76
CA LEU A 192 4.15 -14.06 30.89
C LEU A 192 3.51 -13.80 29.53
N ARG A 193 2.86 -14.82 28.96
CA ARG A 193 2.15 -14.72 27.68
C ARG A 193 0.96 -13.75 27.77
N ARG A 194 0.17 -13.84 28.85
CA ARG A 194 -0.95 -12.94 29.09
C ARG A 194 -0.51 -11.48 29.23
N ASN A 195 0.58 -11.23 29.96
CA ASN A 195 1.13 -9.89 30.11
C ASN A 195 1.65 -9.33 28.77
N TYR A 196 2.28 -10.17 27.94
CA TYR A 196 2.69 -9.79 26.59
C TYR A 196 1.50 -9.46 25.70
N CYS A 197 0.44 -10.26 25.77
CA CYS A 197 -0.81 -10.02 25.05
C CYS A 197 -1.49 -8.73 25.47
N LEU A 198 -1.60 -8.48 26.77
CA LEU A 198 -2.14 -7.23 27.30
C LEU A 198 -1.34 -6.03 26.79
N PHE A 199 0.00 -6.09 26.88
CA PHE A 199 0.86 -5.02 26.39
C PHE A 199 0.69 -4.79 24.88
N SER A 200 0.69 -5.87 24.10
CA SER A 200 0.55 -5.80 22.63
C SER A 200 -0.82 -5.28 22.22
N PHE A 201 -1.88 -5.68 22.93
CA PHE A 201 -3.24 -5.18 22.70
C PHE A 201 -3.35 -3.69 23.03
N VAL A 202 -2.82 -3.26 24.18
CA VAL A 202 -2.78 -1.84 24.56
C VAL A 202 -1.99 -1.03 23.53
N TYR A 203 -0.86 -1.55 23.06
CA TYR A 203 -0.09 -0.94 21.97
C TYR A 203 -0.95 -0.78 20.71
N SER A 204 -1.63 -1.84 20.26
CA SER A 204 -2.46 -1.80 19.06
C SER A 204 -3.62 -0.80 19.18
N VAL A 205 -4.27 -0.74 20.35
CA VAL A 205 -5.37 0.20 20.61
C VAL A 205 -4.86 1.65 20.61
N ILE A 206 -3.78 1.95 21.33
CA ILE A 206 -3.24 3.32 21.36
C ILE A 206 -2.75 3.72 19.95
N TYR A 207 -2.08 2.82 19.24
CA TYR A 207 -1.62 3.06 17.87
C TYR A 207 -2.80 3.35 16.93
N PHE A 208 -3.86 2.55 17.00
CA PHE A 208 -5.10 2.78 16.26
C PHE A 208 -5.68 4.17 16.57
N CYS A 209 -5.77 4.55 17.85
CA CYS A 209 -6.26 5.86 18.25
C CYS A 209 -5.40 7.00 17.68
N LEU A 210 -4.07 6.87 17.71
CA LEU A 210 -3.16 7.89 17.16
C LEU A 210 -3.33 8.03 15.63
N VAL A 211 -3.43 6.92 14.90
CA VAL A 211 -3.70 6.96 13.45
C VAL A 211 -5.07 7.58 13.18
N PHE A 212 -6.11 7.18 13.92
CA PHE A 212 -7.47 7.70 13.79
C PHE A 212 -7.54 9.22 14.03
N LEU A 213 -6.81 9.72 15.04
CA LEU A 213 -6.74 11.15 15.35
C LEU A 213 -5.94 11.93 14.31
N GLN A 214 -4.83 11.36 13.83
CA GLN A 214 -3.98 12.01 12.84
C GLN A 214 -4.64 12.10 11.47
N ARG A 215 -5.39 11.07 11.06
CA ARG A 215 -5.99 11.01 9.72
C ARG A 215 -7.34 11.74 9.71
N PRO A 216 -7.61 12.63 8.74
CA PRO A 216 -8.84 13.40 8.71
C PRO A 216 -10.08 12.52 8.58
N GLY A 217 -10.10 11.63 7.59
CA GLY A 217 -11.25 10.81 7.27
C GLY A 217 -10.86 9.43 6.78
N TRP A 218 -11.82 8.74 6.20
CA TRP A 218 -11.64 7.48 5.50
C TRP A 218 -10.90 7.72 4.16
N ASP A 219 -9.95 6.83 3.87
CA ASP A 219 -9.37 6.60 2.55
C ASP A 219 -9.05 5.10 2.41
N PRO A 220 -9.05 4.52 1.20
CA PRO A 220 -8.77 3.09 1.01
C PRO A 220 -7.32 2.72 1.31
N TYR A 221 -6.40 3.70 1.34
CA TYR A 221 -4.96 3.48 1.47
C TYR A 221 -4.47 3.39 2.93
N GLN A 222 -5.39 3.35 3.89
CA GLN A 222 -5.00 3.42 5.30
C GLN A 222 -4.44 2.13 5.88
N GLY A 223 -4.64 0.98 5.21
CA GLY A 223 -4.15 -0.32 5.66
C GLY A 223 -2.67 -0.29 6.05
N ARG A 224 -1.85 0.39 5.23
CA ARG A 224 -0.40 0.54 5.44
C ARG A 224 0.00 1.22 6.76
N TYR A 225 -0.86 2.06 7.33
CA TYR A 225 -0.60 2.66 8.64
C TYR A 225 -0.90 1.66 9.75
N PHE A 226 -2.03 0.94 9.67
CA PHE A 226 -2.46 0.04 10.73
C PHE A 226 -1.62 -1.25 10.87
N ILE A 227 -0.83 -1.63 9.85
CA ILE A 227 0.12 -2.77 9.92
C ILE A 227 1.06 -2.66 11.12
N LEU A 228 1.62 -1.47 11.37
CA LEU A 228 2.54 -1.25 12.49
C LEU A 228 1.85 -1.45 13.85
N GLY A 229 0.57 -1.10 13.94
CA GLY A 229 -0.25 -1.30 15.13
C GLY A 229 -0.49 -2.77 15.47
N LEU A 230 -0.66 -3.63 14.47
CA LEU A 230 -0.94 -5.07 14.69
C LEU A 230 0.32 -5.92 14.85
N TYR A 231 1.49 -5.44 14.42
CA TYR A 231 2.72 -6.22 14.40
C TYR A 231 3.07 -6.92 15.74
N PRO A 232 2.90 -6.27 16.92
CA PRO A 232 3.16 -6.94 18.21
C PRO A 232 2.22 -8.10 18.53
N LEU A 233 1.05 -8.19 17.88
CA LEU A 233 0.10 -9.29 18.08
C LEU A 233 0.46 -10.55 17.29
N ILE A 234 1.28 -10.43 16.23
CA ILE A 234 1.62 -11.56 15.34
C ILE A 234 2.24 -12.75 16.10
N PRO A 235 3.21 -12.58 17.02
CA PRO A 235 3.80 -13.71 17.74
C PRO A 235 2.79 -14.48 18.61
N ILE A 236 1.67 -13.86 18.98
CA ILE A 236 0.63 -14.46 19.82
C ILE A 236 -0.13 -15.55 19.07
N VAL A 237 -0.22 -15.44 17.74
CA VAL A 237 -0.85 -16.43 16.83
C VAL A 237 -0.29 -17.84 17.04
N SER A 238 0.95 -17.97 17.51
CA SER A 238 1.54 -19.25 17.91
C SER A 238 0.72 -20.04 18.94
N ILE A 239 -0.23 -19.43 19.67
CA ILE A 239 -1.10 -20.15 20.62
C ILE A 239 -2.01 -21.16 19.92
N LEU A 240 -2.37 -20.85 18.67
CA LEU A 240 -3.26 -21.66 17.86
C LEU A 240 -2.60 -22.98 17.46
N ILE A 241 -1.28 -23.08 17.58
CA ILE A 241 -0.52 -24.29 17.32
C ILE A 241 -0.49 -25.13 18.62
N PRO A 242 -1.21 -26.26 18.68
CA PRO A 242 -1.30 -27.08 19.87
C PRO A 242 0.01 -27.83 20.13
N LYS A 243 0.20 -28.29 21.37
CA LYS A 243 1.38 -29.08 21.75
C LYS A 243 1.29 -30.56 21.34
N GLN A 244 0.08 -31.08 21.12
CA GLN A 244 -0.11 -32.47 20.74
C GLN A 244 0.38 -32.67 19.30
N LYS A 245 1.37 -33.55 19.12
CA LYS A 245 2.09 -33.70 17.83
C LYS A 245 1.18 -33.94 16.62
N ILE A 246 0.11 -34.72 16.77
CA ILE A 246 -0.81 -35.04 15.67
C ILE A 246 -1.62 -33.80 15.28
N LEU A 247 -2.30 -33.17 16.25
CA LEU A 247 -3.10 -31.97 16.01
C LEU A 247 -2.23 -30.80 15.54
N GLN A 248 -1.01 -30.70 16.03
CA GLN A 248 -0.01 -29.73 15.60
C GLN A 248 0.29 -29.89 14.10
N LYS A 249 0.56 -31.12 13.65
CA LYS A 249 0.80 -31.40 12.23
C LYS A 249 -0.41 -31.01 11.39
N ILE A 250 -1.61 -31.41 11.80
CA ILE A 250 -2.84 -31.10 11.05
C ILE A 250 -3.03 -29.59 10.91
N ILE A 251 -3.00 -28.85 12.01
CA ILE A 251 -3.23 -27.40 11.99
C ILE A 251 -2.14 -26.68 11.21
N SER A 252 -0.87 -27.04 11.42
CA SER A 252 0.25 -26.45 10.66
C SER A 252 0.13 -26.74 9.17
N THR A 253 -0.24 -27.96 8.77
CA THR A 253 -0.44 -28.31 7.35
C THR A 253 -1.56 -27.48 6.74
N VAL A 254 -2.68 -27.28 7.43
CA VAL A 254 -3.78 -26.42 6.96
C VAL A 254 -3.31 -24.97 6.81
N LEU A 255 -2.67 -24.40 7.82
CA LEU A 255 -2.17 -23.02 7.77
C LEU A 255 -1.14 -22.81 6.67
N ILE A 256 -0.21 -23.75 6.49
CA ILE A 256 0.79 -23.70 5.42
C ILE A 256 0.09 -23.79 4.06
N THR A 257 -0.87 -24.70 3.89
CA THR A 257 -1.61 -24.86 2.64
C THR A 257 -2.37 -23.59 2.28
N CYS A 258 -3.13 -23.03 3.23
CA CYS A 258 -3.81 -21.75 3.03
C CYS A 258 -2.84 -20.62 2.69
N SER A 259 -1.70 -20.52 3.39
CA SER A 259 -0.69 -19.50 3.11
C SER A 259 -0.09 -19.64 1.72
N VAL A 260 0.23 -20.88 1.31
CA VAL A 260 0.74 -21.18 -0.03
C VAL A 260 -0.28 -20.79 -1.10
N VAL A 261 -1.56 -21.13 -0.92
CA VAL A 261 -2.64 -20.74 -1.84
C VAL A 261 -2.77 -19.21 -1.94
N LEU A 262 -2.75 -18.49 -0.81
CA LEU A 262 -2.81 -17.04 -0.79
C LEU A 262 -1.60 -16.40 -1.49
N ILE A 263 -0.39 -16.91 -1.25
CA ILE A 263 0.84 -16.45 -1.91
C ILE A 263 0.73 -16.67 -3.42
N PHE A 264 0.33 -17.86 -3.87
CA PHE A 264 0.18 -18.14 -5.30
C PHE A 264 -0.85 -17.24 -5.98
N ASN A 265 -2.02 -17.03 -5.36
CA ASN A 265 -3.02 -16.11 -5.91
C ASN A 265 -2.52 -14.66 -5.91
N THR A 266 -1.85 -14.23 -4.84
CA THR A 266 -1.32 -12.88 -4.69
C THR A 266 -0.21 -12.55 -5.67
N LEU A 267 0.64 -13.53 -6.01
CA LEU A 267 1.74 -13.34 -6.95
C LEU A 267 1.30 -13.53 -8.41
N LEU A 268 0.55 -14.59 -8.70
CA LEU A 268 0.27 -14.98 -10.08
C LEU A 268 -1.01 -14.35 -10.63
N LYS A 269 -2.05 -14.24 -9.79
CA LYS A 269 -3.41 -13.83 -10.20
C LYS A 269 -3.79 -12.44 -9.66
N ASN A 270 -2.80 -11.63 -9.28
CA ASN A 270 -3.00 -10.29 -8.75
C ASN A 270 -3.83 -9.40 -9.70
N ASP A 271 -4.76 -8.62 -9.16
CA ASP A 271 -5.59 -7.69 -9.92
C ASP A 271 -4.79 -6.52 -10.50
N THR A 272 -3.74 -6.09 -9.79
CA THR A 272 -2.92 -4.92 -10.14
C THR A 272 -1.69 -5.26 -10.95
N LYS A 273 -1.19 -6.50 -10.88
CA LYS A 273 -0.03 -6.98 -11.65
C LYS A 273 -0.22 -8.45 -12.05
N PRO A 274 -1.23 -8.78 -12.87
CA PRO A 274 -1.53 -10.17 -13.20
C PRO A 274 -0.44 -10.77 -14.09
N ILE A 275 0.13 -11.89 -13.65
CA ILE A 275 1.04 -12.73 -14.43
C ILE A 275 0.23 -13.78 -15.21
N ILE A 276 -0.84 -14.31 -14.60
CA ILE A 276 -1.78 -15.24 -15.23
C ILE A 276 -3.11 -14.53 -15.45
N THR A 277 -3.49 -14.44 -16.71
CA THR A 277 -4.71 -13.80 -17.22
C THR A 277 -5.47 -14.77 -18.12
N ALA A 278 -6.74 -14.48 -18.40
CA ALA A 278 -7.50 -15.26 -19.37
C ALA A 278 -6.80 -15.29 -20.74
N LYS A 279 -6.22 -14.15 -21.15
CA LYS A 279 -5.45 -14.07 -22.40
C LYS A 279 -4.20 -14.95 -22.38
N SER A 280 -3.37 -14.88 -21.33
CA SER A 280 -2.15 -15.70 -21.27
C SER A 280 -2.46 -17.21 -21.21
N GLN A 281 -3.58 -17.59 -20.58
CA GLN A 281 -4.06 -18.98 -20.59
C GLN A 281 -4.46 -19.40 -22.01
N ASN A 282 -5.24 -18.59 -22.72
CA ASN A 282 -5.63 -18.84 -24.10
C ASN A 282 -4.42 -18.90 -25.04
N ASP A 283 -3.48 -17.95 -24.90
CA ASP A 283 -2.24 -17.93 -25.67
C ASP A 283 -1.42 -19.21 -25.43
N PHE A 284 -1.32 -19.68 -24.17
CA PHE A 284 -0.64 -20.93 -23.84
C PHE A 284 -1.35 -22.15 -24.43
N ILE A 285 -2.70 -22.18 -24.38
CA ILE A 285 -3.50 -23.23 -25.01
C ILE A 285 -3.17 -23.31 -26.50
N HIS A 286 -3.29 -22.20 -27.22
CA HIS A 286 -3.08 -22.16 -28.66
C HIS A 286 -1.64 -22.46 -29.07
N GLN A 287 -0.64 -22.01 -28.29
CA GLN A 287 0.77 -22.19 -28.65
C GLN A 287 1.37 -23.52 -28.19
N LYS A 288 0.88 -24.11 -27.10
CA LYS A 288 1.53 -25.25 -26.43
C LYS A 288 0.63 -26.48 -26.27
N ILE A 289 -0.69 -26.32 -26.18
CA ILE A 289 -1.61 -27.44 -25.97
C ILE A 289 -2.24 -27.87 -27.30
N ASP A 290 -2.77 -26.94 -28.09
CA ASP A 290 -3.39 -27.23 -29.40
C ASP A 290 -2.47 -28.04 -30.33
N PRO A 291 -1.15 -27.75 -30.43
CA PRO A 291 -0.24 -28.48 -31.31
C PRO A 291 0.13 -29.89 -30.83
N LEU A 292 -0.26 -30.29 -29.61
CA LEU A 292 0.07 -31.62 -29.09
C LEU A 292 -0.63 -32.71 -29.92
N PRO A 293 0.08 -33.80 -30.26
CA PRO A 293 -0.50 -34.91 -31.00
C PRO A 293 -1.58 -35.63 -30.18
N GLU A 294 -2.52 -36.28 -30.86
CA GLU A 294 -3.61 -37.05 -30.26
C GLU A 294 -3.63 -38.51 -30.75
N SER A 295 -2.52 -39.01 -31.29
CA SER A 295 -2.47 -40.31 -31.96
C SER A 295 -2.55 -41.52 -31.02
N THR A 296 -2.33 -41.31 -29.71
CA THR A 296 -2.44 -42.36 -28.70
C THR A 296 -3.37 -41.94 -27.56
N PHE A 297 -3.99 -42.93 -26.89
CA PHE A 297 -4.86 -42.69 -25.74
C PHE A 297 -4.19 -41.87 -24.63
N LEU A 298 -2.90 -42.14 -24.35
CA LEU A 298 -2.12 -41.40 -23.35
C LEU A 298 -1.96 -39.92 -23.75
N GLN A 299 -1.66 -39.65 -25.03
CA GLN A 299 -1.55 -38.28 -25.54
C GLN A 299 -2.89 -37.54 -25.49
N PHE A 300 -3.97 -38.18 -25.90
CA PHE A 300 -5.32 -37.62 -25.78
C PHE A 300 -5.68 -37.31 -24.32
N PHE A 301 -5.39 -38.24 -23.40
CA PHE A 301 -5.62 -38.06 -21.97
C PHE A 301 -4.82 -36.88 -21.39
N ILE A 302 -3.53 -36.79 -21.73
CA ILE A 302 -2.65 -35.70 -21.30
C ILE A 302 -3.17 -34.37 -21.84
N LYS A 303 -3.47 -34.28 -23.15
CA LYS A 303 -3.97 -33.06 -23.79
C LYS A 303 -5.29 -32.61 -23.16
N LYS A 304 -6.24 -33.51 -22.96
CA LYS A 304 -7.53 -33.23 -22.28
C LYS A 304 -7.33 -32.75 -20.84
N THR A 305 -6.37 -33.34 -20.12
CA THR A 305 -6.03 -32.94 -18.75
C THR A 305 -5.41 -31.54 -18.73
N LEU A 306 -4.50 -31.25 -19.64
CA LEU A 306 -3.89 -29.92 -19.80
C LEU A 306 -4.95 -28.87 -20.11
N TYR A 307 -5.86 -29.12 -21.06
CA TYR A 307 -6.99 -28.22 -21.31
C TYR A 307 -7.77 -27.97 -20.04
N LYS A 308 -8.18 -29.02 -19.32
CA LYS A 308 -8.98 -28.86 -18.09
C LYS A 308 -8.29 -28.02 -17.02
N ILE A 309 -6.96 -28.10 -16.91
CA ILE A 309 -6.18 -27.35 -15.92
C ILE A 309 -5.92 -25.90 -16.37
N THR A 310 -5.74 -25.67 -17.67
CA THR A 310 -5.35 -24.36 -18.21
C THR A 310 -6.54 -23.49 -18.63
N TYR A 311 -7.66 -24.08 -19.05
CA TYR A 311 -8.79 -23.35 -19.60
C TYR A 311 -9.30 -22.29 -18.61
N PRO A 312 -9.56 -21.04 -19.06
CA PRO A 312 -10.06 -20.00 -18.19
C PRO A 312 -11.37 -20.44 -17.54
N SER A 313 -11.40 -20.39 -16.22
CA SER A 313 -12.58 -20.68 -15.39
C SER A 313 -13.63 -19.56 -15.44
N GLY A 314 -13.36 -18.45 -16.13
CA GLY A 314 -14.23 -17.28 -16.20
C GLY A 314 -14.03 -16.30 -15.04
N PHE A 315 -13.21 -16.68 -14.07
CA PHE A 315 -12.87 -15.86 -12.90
C PHE A 315 -11.50 -15.18 -13.05
N GLU A 316 -10.76 -15.40 -14.13
CA GLU A 316 -9.45 -14.79 -14.34
C GLU A 316 -9.51 -13.30 -14.65
N ASN A 317 -8.37 -12.62 -14.48
CA ASN A 317 -8.27 -11.21 -14.85
C ASN A 317 -8.43 -11.06 -16.37
N LEU A 318 -9.43 -10.26 -16.77
CA LEU A 318 -9.68 -9.88 -18.16
C LEU A 318 -8.62 -8.91 -18.69
N ARG A 319 -7.87 -8.25 -17.80
CA ARG A 319 -6.76 -7.39 -18.20
C ARG A 319 -5.65 -8.23 -18.86
N ARG A 320 -4.88 -7.59 -19.73
CA ARG A 320 -3.76 -8.23 -20.44
C ARG A 320 -2.64 -8.57 -19.46
N TYR A 321 -1.95 -9.67 -19.73
CA TYR A 321 -0.72 -10.05 -19.04
C TYR A 321 0.28 -8.88 -18.98
N ILE A 322 0.78 -8.55 -17.79
CA ILE A 322 1.58 -7.34 -17.57
C ILE A 322 2.85 -7.31 -18.44
N TYR A 323 3.65 -8.39 -18.49
CA TYR A 323 4.89 -8.37 -19.26
C TYR A 323 4.71 -8.43 -20.78
N GLY A 324 3.47 -8.57 -21.26
CA GLY A 324 3.14 -8.46 -22.68
C GLY A 324 2.83 -7.02 -23.13
N GLN A 325 2.87 -6.05 -22.21
CA GLN A 325 2.54 -4.65 -22.45
C GLN A 325 3.79 -3.80 -22.67
N LYS A 326 3.64 -2.57 -23.17
CA LYS A 326 4.76 -1.63 -23.31
C LYS A 326 5.26 -1.16 -21.94
N TYR A 327 6.45 -0.56 -21.88
CA TYR A 327 7.08 -0.11 -20.64
C TYR A 327 6.17 0.76 -19.75
N TYR A 328 5.58 1.83 -20.30
CA TYR A 328 4.72 2.74 -19.52
C TYR A 328 3.38 2.11 -19.14
N ASP A 329 2.82 1.25 -19.99
CA ASP A 329 1.65 0.43 -19.65
C ASP A 329 1.94 -0.53 -18.47
N GLN A 330 3.18 -1.01 -18.34
CA GLN A 330 3.60 -1.83 -17.19
C GLN A 330 3.79 -0.97 -15.93
N LEU A 331 4.42 0.20 -16.07
CA LEU A 331 4.73 1.10 -14.96
C LEU A 331 3.45 1.68 -14.34
N PHE A 332 2.50 2.09 -15.17
CA PHE A 332 1.23 2.71 -14.75
C PHE A 332 0.03 1.78 -14.94
N TYR A 333 0.23 0.47 -14.85
CA TYR A 333 -0.79 -0.55 -15.14
C TYR A 333 -2.13 -0.36 -14.38
N THR A 334 -2.09 0.23 -13.19
CA THR A 334 -3.29 0.54 -12.39
C THR A 334 -3.98 1.83 -12.85
N ASN A 335 -3.24 2.78 -13.41
CA ASN A 335 -3.73 4.08 -13.88
C ASN A 335 -3.30 4.35 -15.34
N ASN A 336 -4.02 3.74 -16.29
CA ASN A 336 -3.72 3.89 -17.72
C ASN A 336 -4.04 5.28 -18.28
N ILE A 337 -4.71 6.15 -17.52
CA ILE A 337 -5.04 7.51 -17.97
C ILE A 337 -3.75 8.31 -18.17
N SER A 338 -2.81 8.20 -17.22
CA SER A 338 -1.52 8.85 -17.29
C SER A 338 -0.64 8.34 -18.45
N VAL A 339 -0.85 7.11 -18.93
CA VAL A 339 -0.04 6.54 -20.03
C VAL A 339 -0.21 7.34 -21.32
N LYS A 340 -1.44 7.80 -21.62
CA LYS A 340 -1.70 8.60 -22.82
C LYS A 340 -0.94 9.93 -22.80
N ASP A 341 -0.93 10.58 -21.63
CA ASP A 341 -0.21 11.83 -21.44
C ASP A 341 1.30 11.62 -21.54
N ILE A 342 1.82 10.48 -21.05
CA ILE A 342 3.24 10.12 -21.17
C ILE A 342 3.63 9.81 -22.62
N GLU A 343 2.81 9.02 -23.34
CA GLU A 343 3.04 8.73 -24.75
C GLU A 343 2.97 10.01 -25.60
N PHE A 344 2.05 10.92 -25.30
CA PHE A 344 1.98 12.25 -25.93
C PHE A 344 3.31 13.01 -25.80
N VAL A 345 3.83 13.14 -24.58
CA VAL A 345 5.10 13.83 -24.36
C VAL A 345 6.27 13.12 -25.05
N ASN A 346 6.35 11.80 -24.96
CA ASN A 346 7.46 11.03 -25.53
C ASN A 346 7.46 11.01 -27.07
N ASN A 347 6.30 11.17 -27.70
CA ASN A 347 6.21 11.26 -29.16
C ASN A 347 6.69 12.63 -29.69
N ILE A 348 6.61 13.68 -28.87
CA ILE A 348 6.93 15.06 -29.27
C ILE A 348 8.37 15.44 -28.89
N ILE A 349 8.76 15.10 -27.66
CA ILE A 349 10.06 15.49 -27.11
C ILE A 349 11.06 14.35 -27.34
N PRO A 350 12.19 14.61 -28.02
CA PRO A 350 13.22 13.60 -28.27
C PRO A 350 13.79 12.96 -27.00
N ASP A 351 14.27 11.73 -27.13
CA ASP A 351 14.92 11.05 -26.01
C ASP A 351 16.25 11.73 -25.65
N GLY A 352 16.53 11.82 -24.35
CA GLY A 352 17.75 12.44 -23.82
C GLY A 352 17.68 13.95 -23.63
N THR A 353 16.67 14.64 -24.16
CA THR A 353 16.58 16.09 -24.01
C THR A 353 16.10 16.48 -22.61
N PRO A 354 16.69 17.53 -22.01
CA PRO A 354 16.19 18.09 -20.76
C PRO A 354 14.79 18.67 -20.95
N ILE A 355 13.95 18.55 -19.93
CA ILE A 355 12.58 19.06 -19.93
C ILE A 355 12.40 19.97 -18.73
N ILE A 356 11.87 21.16 -18.99
CA ILE A 356 11.43 22.09 -17.96
C ILE A 356 9.97 21.81 -17.67
N VAL A 357 9.62 21.68 -16.40
CA VAL A 357 8.32 21.15 -15.98
C VAL A 357 7.63 22.12 -15.02
N MET A 358 6.42 22.54 -15.38
CA MET A 358 5.52 23.31 -14.53
C MET A 358 4.17 22.58 -14.46
N ILE A 359 4.13 21.52 -13.65
CA ILE A 359 2.93 20.68 -13.50
C ILE A 359 2.52 20.63 -12.03
N GLN A 360 1.21 20.55 -11.77
CA GLN A 360 0.73 20.19 -10.43
C GLN A 360 1.03 18.72 -10.16
N ASN A 361 1.29 18.36 -8.89
CA ASN A 361 1.58 17.00 -8.41
C ASN A 361 0.80 15.92 -9.19
N ASN A 362 1.46 15.31 -10.17
CA ASN A 362 0.86 14.32 -11.06
C ASN A 362 1.87 13.17 -11.25
N PRO A 363 1.43 11.90 -11.21
CA PRO A 363 2.29 10.74 -11.46
C PRO A 363 3.13 10.82 -12.75
N LEU A 364 2.68 11.63 -13.72
CA LEU A 364 3.40 11.95 -14.95
C LEU A 364 4.82 12.50 -14.68
N GLU A 365 5.02 13.28 -13.62
CA GLU A 365 6.34 13.83 -13.25
C GLU A 365 7.43 12.75 -13.17
N TYR A 366 7.10 11.60 -12.57
CA TYR A 366 8.03 10.50 -12.42
C TYR A 366 8.31 9.76 -13.74
N ALA A 367 7.35 9.77 -14.67
CA ALA A 367 7.49 9.14 -15.98
C ALA A 367 8.32 9.98 -16.97
N LEU A 368 8.30 11.30 -16.79
CA LEU A 368 8.99 12.27 -17.66
C LEU A 368 10.50 12.12 -17.65
N PHE A 369 11.08 11.50 -16.61
CA PHE A 369 12.50 11.14 -16.59
C PHE A 369 12.89 10.16 -17.71
N GLY A 370 11.93 9.56 -18.41
CA GLY A 370 12.20 8.61 -19.50
C GLY A 370 12.62 7.22 -18.99
N ILE A 371 12.79 6.29 -19.91
CA ILE A 371 13.24 4.92 -19.57
C ILE A 371 14.66 4.99 -19.01
N ASN A 372 14.89 4.38 -17.84
CA ASN A 372 16.18 4.42 -17.12
C ASN A 372 16.68 5.83 -16.73
N ARG A 373 15.77 6.80 -16.56
CA ARG A 373 16.12 8.20 -16.26
C ARG A 373 16.97 8.85 -17.37
N SER A 374 16.62 8.58 -18.63
CA SER A 374 17.30 9.14 -19.79
C SER A 374 17.17 10.66 -19.93
N ARG A 375 16.23 11.31 -19.24
CA ARG A 375 15.97 12.76 -19.32
C ARG A 375 16.24 13.43 -17.97
N SER A 376 16.75 14.65 -18.03
CA SER A 376 16.83 15.55 -16.87
C SER A 376 15.57 16.39 -16.78
N LEU A 377 14.97 16.47 -15.60
CA LEU A 377 13.81 17.31 -15.34
C LEU A 377 14.21 18.51 -14.48
N TYR A 378 13.74 19.69 -14.89
CA TYR A 378 13.94 20.95 -14.19
C TYR A 378 12.58 21.50 -13.78
N PRO A 379 12.10 21.20 -12.56
CA PRO A 379 10.85 21.74 -12.07
C PRO A 379 11.00 23.25 -11.81
N ILE A 380 10.06 24.06 -12.29
CA ILE A 380 10.02 25.50 -12.05
C ILE A 380 8.68 25.92 -11.44
N ILE A 381 8.71 26.97 -10.62
CA ILE A 381 7.50 27.57 -10.03
C ILE A 381 7.06 28.79 -10.83
N ASP A 382 8.02 29.49 -11.45
CA ASP A 382 7.78 30.69 -12.25
C ASP A 382 8.48 30.58 -13.61
N LEU A 383 7.90 31.22 -14.63
CA LEU A 383 8.42 31.22 -16.00
C LEU A 383 9.74 31.97 -16.13
N ASP A 384 10.02 32.90 -15.22
CA ASP A 384 11.27 33.66 -15.19
C ASP A 384 12.50 32.77 -14.92
N GLU A 385 12.29 31.57 -14.38
CA GLU A 385 13.35 30.58 -14.11
C GLU A 385 13.60 29.65 -15.31
N ALA A 386 12.81 29.77 -16.39
CA ALA A 386 12.86 28.86 -17.52
C ALA A 386 14.09 29.12 -18.41
N SER A 387 14.88 28.07 -18.66
CA SER A 387 15.97 28.08 -19.64
C SER A 387 15.49 27.72 -21.05
N PRO A 388 16.26 27.97 -22.12
CA PRO A 388 15.90 27.52 -23.46
C PRO A 388 15.72 25.99 -23.54
N GLY A 389 14.70 25.53 -24.25
CA GLY A 389 14.40 24.10 -24.39
C GLY A 389 12.91 23.76 -24.35
N TYR A 390 12.61 22.47 -24.17
CA TYR A 390 11.23 21.98 -24.09
C TYR A 390 10.63 22.27 -22.72
N PHE A 391 9.44 22.85 -22.73
CA PHE A 391 8.69 23.24 -21.55
C PHE A 391 7.32 22.57 -21.54
N ILE A 392 6.97 21.90 -20.43
CA ILE A 392 5.67 21.26 -20.24
C ILE A 392 4.92 21.97 -19.12
N VAL A 393 3.68 22.34 -19.40
CA VAL A 393 2.77 22.97 -18.42
C VAL A 393 1.47 22.19 -18.30
N SER A 394 0.93 22.11 -17.09
CA SER A 394 -0.43 21.63 -16.85
C SER A 394 -1.45 22.67 -17.34
N ASN A 395 -2.46 22.27 -18.11
CA ASN A 395 -3.48 23.16 -18.65
C ASN A 395 -4.33 23.86 -17.57
N VAL A 396 -4.24 23.40 -16.31
CA VAL A 396 -4.90 24.03 -15.15
C VAL A 396 -4.15 25.29 -14.70
N ILE A 397 -2.89 25.45 -15.09
CA ILE A 397 -2.05 26.59 -14.74
C ILE A 397 -2.15 27.63 -15.87
N GLU A 398 -2.63 28.81 -15.55
CA GLU A 398 -2.61 29.94 -16.48
C GLU A 398 -1.18 30.47 -16.59
N ILE A 399 -0.68 30.56 -17.83
CA ILE A 399 0.64 31.10 -18.13
C ILE A 399 0.55 32.28 -19.09
N THR A 400 1.42 33.26 -18.90
CA THR A 400 1.58 34.37 -19.84
C THR A 400 2.69 34.01 -20.84
N LEU A 401 2.35 33.90 -22.12
CA LEU A 401 3.31 33.54 -23.16
C LEU A 401 4.32 34.66 -23.39
N THR A 402 5.61 34.33 -23.37
CA THR A 402 6.67 35.25 -23.81
C THR A 402 6.89 35.13 -25.33
N PRO A 403 7.43 36.15 -26.01
CA PRO A 403 7.61 36.14 -27.46
C PRO A 403 8.49 34.98 -27.99
N ASN A 404 9.38 34.47 -27.14
CA ASN A 404 10.34 33.43 -27.48
C ASN A 404 9.78 32.01 -27.23
N MET A 405 8.51 31.90 -26.80
CA MET A 405 7.84 30.63 -26.56
C MET A 405 6.93 30.27 -27.72
N ARG A 406 7.21 29.13 -28.33
CA ARG A 406 6.37 28.55 -29.38
C ARG A 406 5.60 27.36 -28.85
N LEU A 407 4.28 27.37 -28.96
CA LEU A 407 3.46 26.18 -28.70
C LEU A 407 3.77 25.12 -29.76
N ILE A 408 4.13 23.91 -29.31
CA ILE A 408 4.35 22.75 -30.18
C ILE A 408 3.05 21.98 -30.31
N GLU A 409 2.47 21.56 -29.19
CA GLU A 409 1.24 20.76 -29.17
C GLU A 409 0.54 20.84 -27.80
N THR A 410 -0.73 20.45 -27.77
CA THR A 410 -1.54 20.41 -26.55
C THR A 410 -2.41 19.17 -26.54
N ASN A 411 -2.64 18.61 -25.35
CA ASN A 411 -3.62 17.56 -25.13
C ASN A 411 -4.65 18.02 -24.07
N GLY A 412 -5.53 17.13 -23.60
CA GLY A 412 -6.56 17.49 -22.62
C GLY A 412 -6.02 18.03 -21.29
N ASN A 413 -4.81 17.62 -20.89
CA ASN A 413 -4.25 17.88 -19.56
C ASN A 413 -2.99 18.75 -19.57
N PHE A 414 -2.23 18.75 -20.67
CA PHE A 414 -0.90 19.36 -20.76
C PHE A 414 -0.67 20.07 -22.09
N SER A 415 0.18 21.09 -22.07
CA SER A 415 0.66 21.81 -23.24
C SER A 415 2.19 21.79 -23.28
N ILE A 416 2.76 21.59 -24.47
CA ILE A 416 4.21 21.54 -24.72
C ILE A 416 4.62 22.76 -25.53
N TYR A 417 5.58 23.51 -24.99
CA TYR A 417 6.19 24.66 -25.62
C TYR A 417 7.67 24.40 -25.89
N PHE A 418 8.22 25.14 -26.85
CA PHE A 418 9.65 25.27 -27.06
C PHE A 418 10.07 26.71 -26.80
N ILE A 419 11.04 26.89 -25.92
CA ILE A 419 11.65 28.19 -25.62
C ILE A 419 12.90 28.31 -26.49
N GLU A 420 12.88 29.24 -27.44
CA GLU A 420 14.02 29.47 -28.32
C GLU A 420 15.19 30.09 -27.53
N PRO A 421 16.45 29.68 -27.79
CA PRO A 421 17.61 30.36 -27.22
C PRO A 421 17.66 31.79 -27.75
N GLY A 422 17.60 32.75 -26.81
CA GLY A 422 17.67 34.19 -27.10
C GLY A 422 19.05 34.69 -27.48
#